data_AF-A0A7C3SEQ9-F1
#
_entry.id   AF-A0A7C3SEQ9-F1
#
_cell.length_a   1.000
_cell.length_b   1.000
_cell.length_c   1.000
_cell.angle_alpha   90.00
_cell.angle_beta   90.00
_cell.angle_gamma   90.00
#
_symmetry.space_group_name_H-M   'P 1'
#
loop_
_entity.id
_entity.type
_entity.pdbx_description
1 polymer ?
#
loop_
_entity_poly.entity_id
_entity_poly.type
_entity_poly.pdbx_seq_one_letter_code
_entity_poly.pdbx_strand_id
1 'polypeptide(L)'
;MFAILAFLISCSAVFADANDTATVEVNVVEVAQITVMPDLLTWSAVLPGYAGDPKLLDIKNTGSKNVTNIYAYVDTLEDEAVRPYGSPNSTSYAAGGVIVFKNETYDKFFFAGRLEWNWTEDISNMQKTGVTSPVAWGFFKNTSYEYNWLVGNGTGGYCNNTATQFAISDYPDNGTVETRTPIATGINCNQADENYTYCSVNRATAPLYESCVAIYKDCSKIYIYRYDKRSQPNFALCGNSNYIQAPSLVPFETHTLTLNVYIPLGIPFGNLNTSTFTVYATG
;
A
#
# COMPACT_ATOMS: atom_id res chain seq x y z
N MET A 1 -65.03 93.29 -3.67
CA MET A 1 -65.22 91.88 -4.05
C MET A 1 -63.98 91.44 -4.82
N PHE A 2 -62.98 90.90 -4.13
CA PHE A 2 -61.72 90.43 -4.71
C PHE A 2 -61.74 88.89 -4.72
N ALA A 3 -61.64 88.30 -5.90
CA ALA A 3 -61.53 86.86 -6.09
C ALA A 3 -60.05 86.46 -6.08
N ILE A 4 -59.64 85.62 -5.14
CA ILE A 4 -58.31 84.99 -5.12
C ILE A 4 -58.44 83.65 -5.84
N LEU A 5 -57.82 83.56 -7.01
CA LEU A 5 -57.70 82.34 -7.81
C LEU A 5 -56.50 81.53 -7.29
N ALA A 6 -56.78 80.47 -6.52
CA ALA A 6 -55.75 79.55 -6.03
C ALA A 6 -55.42 78.51 -7.12
N PHE A 7 -54.20 78.58 -7.65
CA PHE A 7 -53.68 77.65 -8.65
C PHE A 7 -53.13 76.40 -7.94
N LEU A 8 -53.89 75.31 -7.95
CA LEU A 8 -53.46 73.99 -7.48
C LEU A 8 -52.56 73.34 -8.54
N ILE A 9 -51.25 73.39 -8.31
CA ILE A 9 -50.27 72.64 -9.11
C ILE A 9 -50.26 71.19 -8.62
N SER A 10 -50.91 70.30 -9.38
CA SER A 10 -50.81 68.85 -9.19
C SER A 10 -49.43 68.38 -9.63
N CYS A 11 -48.52 68.18 -8.68
CA CYS A 11 -47.23 67.54 -8.92
C CYS A 11 -47.44 66.02 -8.92
N SER A 12 -47.43 65.40 -10.10
CA SER A 12 -47.41 63.94 -10.22
C SER A 12 -46.02 63.45 -9.80
N ALA A 13 -45.91 62.84 -8.62
CA ALA A 13 -44.69 62.17 -8.20
C ALA A 13 -44.51 60.92 -9.07
N VAL A 14 -43.58 60.99 -10.03
CA VAL A 14 -43.05 59.82 -10.72
C VAL A 14 -42.05 59.18 -9.75
N PHE A 15 -42.42 58.06 -9.12
CA PHE A 15 -41.44 57.22 -8.46
C PHE A 15 -40.71 56.44 -9.54
N ALA A 16 -39.44 56.77 -9.76
CA ALA A 16 -38.56 55.96 -10.58
C ALA A 16 -38.23 54.68 -9.80
N ASP A 17 -38.39 53.51 -10.43
CA ASP A 17 -37.76 52.30 -9.93
C ASP A 17 -36.24 52.54 -9.92
N ALA A 18 -35.65 52.53 -8.73
CA ALA A 18 -34.23 52.70 -8.53
C ALA A 18 -33.60 51.32 -8.33
N ASN A 19 -32.88 50.86 -9.34
CA ASN A 19 -32.16 49.59 -9.32
C ASN A 19 -30.68 49.92 -9.10
N ASP A 20 -30.08 49.36 -8.07
CA ASP A 20 -28.64 49.43 -7.81
C ASP A 20 -28.08 48.00 -7.84
N THR A 21 -26.88 47.84 -8.38
CA THR A 21 -26.25 46.52 -8.57
C THR A 21 -24.82 46.55 -8.07
N ALA A 22 -24.42 45.50 -7.36
CA ALA A 22 -23.03 45.27 -6.97
C ALA A 22 -22.44 44.09 -7.75
N THR A 23 -21.17 44.20 -8.11
CA THR A 23 -20.38 43.07 -8.63
C THR A 23 -19.82 42.26 -7.47
N VAL A 24 -20.09 40.96 -7.46
CA VAL A 24 -19.53 40.01 -6.49
C VAL A 24 -18.46 39.19 -7.18
N GLU A 25 -17.22 39.29 -6.71
CA GLU A 25 -16.09 38.49 -7.18
C GLU A 25 -15.71 37.47 -6.10
N VAL A 26 -15.67 36.19 -6.49
CA VAL A 26 -15.24 35.08 -5.63
C VAL A 26 -14.07 34.39 -6.32
N ASN A 27 -12.94 34.28 -5.63
CA ASN A 27 -11.78 33.53 -6.09
C ASN A 27 -11.61 32.26 -5.24
N VAL A 28 -11.53 31.10 -5.89
CA VAL A 28 -11.32 29.80 -5.23
C VAL A 28 -9.98 29.24 -5.71
N VAL A 29 -9.12 28.86 -4.76
CA VAL A 29 -7.81 28.28 -5.05
C VAL A 29 -7.91 26.77 -5.26
N GLU A 30 -7.11 26.23 -6.17
CA GLU A 30 -7.01 24.78 -6.40
C GLU A 30 -6.33 24.07 -5.23
N VAL A 31 -6.95 22.99 -4.74
CA VAL A 31 -6.43 22.15 -3.65
C VAL A 31 -6.61 20.68 -4.03
N ALA A 32 -5.53 19.90 -3.94
CA ALA A 32 -5.60 18.44 -3.99
C ALA A 32 -5.81 17.92 -2.56
N GLN A 33 -6.98 17.33 -2.30
CA GLN A 33 -7.34 16.81 -0.99
C GLN A 33 -8.15 15.53 -1.14
N ILE A 34 -7.84 14.53 -0.32
CA ILE A 34 -8.62 13.31 -0.23
C ILE A 34 -9.22 13.16 1.17
N THR A 35 -10.33 12.43 1.25
CA THR A 35 -10.90 11.92 2.49
C THR A 35 -10.99 10.40 2.39
N VAL A 36 -10.51 9.71 3.42
CA VAL A 36 -10.49 8.24 3.50
C VAL A 36 -11.53 7.78 4.51
N MET A 37 -12.40 6.84 4.13
CA MET A 37 -13.51 6.37 4.98
C MET A 37 -13.73 4.85 4.82
N PRO A 38 -14.00 4.09 5.89
CA PRO A 38 -14.00 4.53 7.28
C PRO A 38 -12.58 4.83 7.79
N ASP A 39 -12.48 5.56 8.89
CA ASP A 39 -11.22 5.87 9.59
C ASP A 39 -10.71 4.69 10.43
N LEU A 40 -11.56 3.69 10.68
CA LEU A 40 -11.24 2.49 11.44
C LEU A 40 -11.74 1.24 10.73
N LEU A 41 -10.82 0.28 10.54
CA LEU A 41 -11.12 -1.06 10.05
C LEU A 41 -10.68 -2.10 11.09
N THR A 42 -11.61 -2.92 11.55
CA THR A 42 -11.34 -3.96 12.56
C THR A 42 -11.64 -5.37 12.06
N TRP A 43 -10.69 -6.28 12.16
CA TRP A 43 -10.96 -7.71 11.99
C TRP A 43 -10.88 -8.37 13.36
N SER A 44 -11.90 -9.13 13.72
CA SER A 44 -11.98 -9.82 15.01
C SER A 44 -12.15 -11.31 14.82
N ALA A 45 -11.57 -12.10 15.73
CA ALA A 45 -11.69 -13.55 15.75
C ALA A 45 -11.27 -14.26 14.44
N VAL A 46 -10.33 -13.67 13.68
CA VAL A 46 -9.74 -14.32 12.52
C VAL A 46 -8.73 -15.36 12.99
N LEU A 47 -8.93 -16.61 12.59
CA LEU A 47 -8.07 -17.72 12.99
C LEU A 47 -6.75 -17.71 12.19
N PRO A 48 -5.60 -18.10 12.78
CA PRO A 48 -4.39 -18.39 12.02
C PRO A 48 -4.67 -19.42 10.93
N GLY A 49 -4.19 -19.15 9.71
CA GLY A 49 -4.46 -19.99 8.54
C GLY A 49 -5.60 -19.50 7.64
N TYR A 50 -6.34 -18.47 8.08
CA TYR A 50 -7.57 -18.01 7.43
C TYR A 50 -7.46 -16.56 6.95
N ALA A 51 -8.26 -16.25 5.93
CA ALA A 51 -8.57 -14.88 5.57
C ALA A 51 -9.69 -14.35 6.48
N GLY A 52 -9.71 -13.04 6.71
CA GLY A 52 -10.87 -12.37 7.29
C GLY A 52 -11.98 -12.13 6.27
N ASP A 53 -12.96 -11.34 6.68
CA ASP A 53 -14.01 -10.85 5.80
C ASP A 53 -13.53 -9.60 5.04
N PRO A 54 -13.76 -9.50 3.71
CA PRO A 54 -13.45 -8.29 2.96
C PRO A 54 -14.16 -7.05 3.52
N LYS A 55 -13.44 -5.93 3.56
CA LYS A 55 -13.95 -4.62 3.95
C LYS A 55 -13.67 -3.59 2.86
N LEU A 56 -14.54 -2.59 2.77
CA LEU A 56 -14.39 -1.50 1.81
C LEU A 56 -13.72 -0.29 2.48
N LEU A 57 -12.89 0.41 1.71
CA LEU A 57 -12.28 1.69 2.09
C LEU A 57 -12.43 2.65 0.91
N ASP A 58 -13.23 3.68 1.11
CA ASP A 58 -13.49 4.74 0.14
C ASP A 58 -12.43 5.83 0.22
N ILE A 59 -11.90 6.21 -0.93
CA ILE A 59 -11.00 7.35 -1.11
C ILE A 59 -11.74 8.35 -1.97
N LYS A 60 -12.22 9.44 -1.36
CA LYS A 60 -12.95 10.50 -2.05
C LYS A 60 -12.05 11.69 -2.31
N ASN A 61 -12.04 12.20 -3.53
CA ASN A 61 -11.44 13.50 -3.81
C ASN A 61 -12.37 14.60 -3.29
N THR A 62 -11.97 15.22 -2.18
CA THR A 62 -12.70 16.34 -1.56
C THR A 62 -12.08 17.69 -1.87
N GLY A 63 -11.01 17.69 -2.67
CA GLY A 63 -10.37 18.89 -3.18
C GLY A 63 -11.08 19.48 -4.39
N SER A 64 -10.47 20.52 -4.96
CA SER A 64 -10.93 21.23 -6.16
C SER A 64 -10.10 20.92 -7.41
N LYS A 65 -9.12 20.01 -7.32
CA LYS A 65 -8.27 19.55 -8.43
C LYS A 65 -8.29 18.03 -8.56
N ASN A 66 -8.11 17.52 -9.79
CA ASN A 66 -7.94 16.09 -10.05
C ASN A 66 -6.76 15.51 -9.27
N VAL A 67 -6.94 14.36 -8.64
CA VAL A 67 -5.88 13.57 -8.00
C VAL A 67 -5.37 12.55 -9.02
N THR A 68 -4.09 12.65 -9.39
CA THR A 68 -3.48 11.88 -10.48
C THR A 68 -2.77 10.64 -9.98
N ASN A 69 -2.16 10.71 -8.80
CA ASN A 69 -1.40 9.59 -8.22
C ASN A 69 -1.94 9.28 -6.84
N ILE A 70 -2.34 8.03 -6.61
CA ILE A 70 -2.70 7.52 -5.28
C ILE A 70 -1.93 6.24 -5.01
N TYR A 71 -1.32 6.16 -3.84
CA TYR A 71 -0.64 4.97 -3.35
C TYR A 71 -0.96 4.77 -1.87
N ALA A 72 -0.73 3.56 -1.35
CA ALA A 72 -0.98 3.28 0.06
C ALA A 72 0.05 2.33 0.64
N TYR A 73 0.29 2.46 1.93
CA TYR A 73 1.25 1.66 2.68
C TYR A 73 0.79 1.49 4.12
N VAL A 74 1.50 0.63 4.85
CA VAL A 74 1.29 0.37 6.27
C VAL A 74 2.61 0.51 7.04
N ASP A 75 2.51 0.78 8.33
CA ASP A 75 3.66 1.05 9.21
C ASP A 75 4.41 -0.21 9.68
N THR A 76 4.25 -1.34 8.98
CA THR A 76 4.89 -2.63 9.30
C THR A 76 6.40 -2.53 9.53
N LEU A 77 7.10 -1.64 8.79
CA LEU A 77 8.54 -1.43 8.94
C LEU A 77 8.94 -0.88 10.32
N GLU A 78 8.07 -0.08 10.93
CA GLU A 78 8.25 0.54 12.25
C GLU A 78 7.67 -0.35 13.35
N ASP A 79 6.47 -0.89 13.13
CA ASP A 79 5.72 -1.70 14.09
C ASP A 79 6.34 -3.10 14.34
N GLU A 80 7.02 -3.66 13.36
CA GLU A 80 7.72 -4.95 13.42
C GLU A 80 9.22 -4.74 13.21
N ALA A 81 9.86 -4.02 14.13
CA ALA A 81 11.28 -3.68 14.05
C ALA A 81 12.23 -4.86 14.34
N VAL A 82 11.73 -5.94 14.97
CA VAL A 82 12.50 -7.12 15.37
C VAL A 82 11.76 -8.37 14.93
N ARG A 83 12.48 -9.41 14.51
CA ARG A 83 11.91 -10.69 14.10
C ARG A 83 10.94 -11.25 15.16
N PRO A 84 9.64 -11.42 14.85
CA PRO A 84 8.65 -11.84 15.85
C PRO A 84 8.51 -13.37 15.96
N TYR A 85 9.10 -14.13 15.03
CA TYR A 85 8.89 -15.58 14.94
C TYR A 85 9.28 -16.33 16.22
N GLY A 86 8.37 -17.20 16.68
CA GLY A 86 8.54 -17.99 17.91
C GLY A 86 8.18 -17.23 19.19
N SER A 87 7.86 -15.93 19.09
CA SER A 87 7.33 -15.16 20.21
C SER A 87 5.88 -15.59 20.51
N PRO A 88 5.53 -15.84 21.79
CA PRO A 88 4.13 -16.02 22.18
C PRO A 88 3.37 -14.67 22.23
N ASN A 89 4.07 -13.54 22.10
CA ASN A 89 3.47 -12.22 22.16
C ASN A 89 2.91 -11.78 20.79
N SER A 90 1.58 -11.71 20.68
CA SER A 90 0.90 -11.25 19.45
C SER A 90 1.23 -9.82 19.08
N THR A 91 1.55 -8.95 20.05
CA THR A 91 1.91 -7.55 19.77
C THR A 91 3.33 -7.40 19.21
N SER A 92 4.08 -8.48 19.04
CA SER A 92 5.34 -8.44 18.30
C SER A 92 5.12 -8.43 16.77
N TYR A 93 3.93 -8.80 16.32
CA TYR A 93 3.55 -8.85 14.90
C TYR A 93 2.74 -7.60 14.56
N ALA A 94 3.08 -6.93 13.46
CA ALA A 94 2.33 -5.76 13.01
C ALA A 94 1.02 -6.17 12.32
N ALA A 95 -0.10 -5.55 12.68
CA ALA A 95 -1.38 -5.75 12.01
C ALA A 95 -1.30 -5.36 10.52
N GLY A 96 -0.50 -4.34 10.19
CA GLY A 96 -0.25 -3.93 8.81
C GLY A 96 0.32 -5.04 7.92
N GLY A 97 1.19 -5.90 8.49
CA GLY A 97 1.88 -6.96 7.76
C GLY A 97 0.99 -8.10 7.26
N VAL A 98 -0.27 -8.15 7.74
CA VAL A 98 -1.29 -9.11 7.30
C VAL A 98 -2.37 -8.46 6.44
N ILE A 99 -2.36 -7.14 6.25
CA ILE A 99 -3.33 -6.45 5.39
C ILE A 99 -2.97 -6.70 3.93
N VAL A 100 -3.99 -7.13 3.18
CA VAL A 100 -3.98 -7.19 1.73
C VAL A 100 -5.09 -6.33 1.17
N PHE A 101 -4.88 -5.77 -0.03
CA PHE A 101 -5.93 -5.05 -0.72
C PHE A 101 -5.83 -5.15 -2.23
N LYS A 102 -6.96 -4.87 -2.86
CA LYS A 102 -7.10 -4.75 -4.32
C LYS A 102 -7.85 -3.48 -4.67
N ASN A 103 -7.57 -2.94 -5.85
CA ASN A 103 -8.33 -1.84 -6.42
C ASN A 103 -9.60 -2.35 -7.14
N GLU A 104 -10.43 -1.45 -7.63
CA GLU A 104 -11.71 -1.80 -8.28
C GLU A 104 -11.56 -2.54 -9.62
N THR A 105 -10.42 -2.37 -10.29
CA THR A 105 -10.22 -2.85 -11.66
C THR A 105 -9.40 -4.13 -11.75
N TYR A 106 -8.85 -4.62 -10.64
CA TYR A 106 -7.97 -5.76 -10.60
C TYR A 106 -8.31 -6.71 -9.45
N ASP A 107 -8.64 -7.96 -9.78
CA ASP A 107 -9.22 -8.89 -8.81
C ASP A 107 -8.23 -9.56 -7.85
N LYS A 108 -6.94 -9.24 -7.96
CA LYS A 108 -5.89 -9.84 -7.13
C LYS A 108 -5.55 -8.96 -5.93
N PHE A 109 -5.55 -9.57 -4.76
CA PHE A 109 -5.06 -8.97 -3.52
C PHE A 109 -3.53 -8.93 -3.46
N PHE A 110 -2.99 -7.82 -3.00
CA PHE A 110 -1.57 -7.63 -2.71
C PHE A 110 -1.37 -7.17 -1.28
N PHE A 111 -0.25 -7.56 -0.67
CA PHE A 111 0.12 -7.03 0.64
C PHE A 111 0.32 -5.52 0.57
N ALA A 112 -0.22 -4.81 1.57
CA ALA A 112 -0.02 -3.38 1.73
C ALA A 112 1.43 -3.03 2.11
N GLY A 113 2.12 -4.00 2.70
CA GLY A 113 3.49 -3.88 3.18
C GLY A 113 3.79 -4.96 4.20
N ARG A 114 4.21 -6.14 3.73
CA ARG A 114 4.49 -7.30 4.58
C ARG A 114 5.98 -7.48 4.78
N LEU A 115 6.41 -7.64 6.03
CA LEU A 115 7.76 -8.09 6.34
C LEU A 115 7.80 -9.62 6.41
N GLU A 116 8.86 -10.20 5.86
CA GLU A 116 9.26 -11.58 6.14
C GLU A 116 10.73 -11.58 6.57
N TRP A 117 11.02 -12.24 7.68
CA TRP A 117 12.34 -12.30 8.27
C TRP A 117 13.08 -13.56 7.85
N ASN A 118 14.40 -13.47 7.79
CA ASN A 118 15.23 -14.63 7.55
C ASN A 118 15.06 -15.67 8.67
N TRP A 119 15.10 -16.93 8.27
CA TRP A 119 15.22 -18.05 9.18
C TRP A 119 16.66 -18.12 9.69
N THR A 120 16.82 -18.38 10.98
CA THR A 120 18.15 -18.45 11.62
C THR A 120 18.78 -19.83 11.55
N GLU A 121 18.02 -20.84 11.15
CA GLU A 121 18.46 -22.23 11.06
C GLU A 121 18.47 -22.70 9.61
N ASP A 122 19.19 -23.78 9.32
CA ASP A 122 19.09 -24.42 8.02
C ASP A 122 17.73 -25.11 7.84
N ILE A 123 17.13 -24.91 6.67
CA ILE A 123 15.90 -25.60 6.28
C ILE A 123 16.28 -26.92 5.61
N SER A 124 15.86 -28.05 6.17
CA SER A 124 16.16 -29.37 5.60
C SER A 124 15.67 -29.49 4.15
N ASN A 125 16.41 -30.22 3.30
CA ASN A 125 16.08 -30.41 1.88
C ASN A 125 16.05 -29.14 1.01
N MET A 126 16.37 -27.95 1.55
CA MET A 126 16.41 -26.72 0.77
C MET A 126 17.60 -26.70 -0.18
N GLN A 127 17.34 -26.46 -1.47
CA GLN A 127 18.39 -26.24 -2.46
C GLN A 127 18.64 -24.75 -2.62
N LYS A 128 19.88 -24.33 -2.36
CA LYS A 128 20.28 -22.91 -2.42
C LYS A 128 20.87 -22.52 -3.79
N THR A 129 20.55 -23.28 -4.84
CA THR A 129 21.09 -23.12 -6.21
C THR A 129 20.39 -22.04 -7.03
N GLY A 130 19.26 -21.51 -6.55
CA GLY A 130 18.50 -20.47 -7.24
C GLY A 130 19.19 -19.11 -7.30
N VAL A 131 20.24 -18.88 -6.49
CA VAL A 131 21.03 -17.65 -6.45
C VAL A 131 22.53 -17.97 -6.36
N THR A 132 23.37 -17.03 -6.76
CA THR A 132 24.80 -17.02 -6.48
C THR A 132 25.03 -16.55 -5.04
N SER A 133 25.88 -17.24 -4.28
CA SER A 133 26.27 -16.84 -2.91
C SER A 133 25.08 -16.62 -1.95
N PRO A 134 24.32 -17.67 -1.63
CA PRO A 134 23.16 -17.60 -0.74
C PRO A 134 23.55 -17.12 0.67
N VAL A 135 22.86 -16.12 1.20
CA VAL A 135 23.15 -15.52 2.53
C VAL A 135 21.96 -15.47 3.47
N ALA A 136 20.74 -15.45 2.94
CA ALA A 136 19.54 -15.45 3.77
C ALA A 136 18.43 -16.24 3.07
N TRP A 137 17.60 -16.89 3.86
CA TRP A 137 16.44 -17.65 3.39
C TRP A 137 15.34 -17.60 4.43
N GLY A 138 14.13 -17.94 4.05
CA GLY A 138 13.02 -18.02 4.98
C GLY A 138 11.75 -18.51 4.31
N PHE A 139 10.64 -18.30 5.01
CA PHE A 139 9.32 -18.65 4.53
C PHE A 139 8.52 -17.38 4.27
N PHE A 140 7.97 -17.27 3.07
CA PHE A 140 6.88 -16.35 2.80
C PHE A 140 5.58 -17.09 3.08
N LYS A 141 4.72 -16.51 3.91
CA LYS A 141 3.50 -17.16 4.37
C LYS A 141 2.29 -16.34 3.95
N ASN A 142 1.32 -16.97 3.30
CA ASN A 142 -0.01 -16.38 3.13
C ASN A 142 -0.96 -17.02 4.15
N THR A 143 -2.27 -17.08 3.87
CA THR A 143 -3.22 -17.77 4.75
C THR A 143 -2.94 -19.28 4.82
N SER A 144 -2.91 -19.96 3.68
CA SER A 144 -2.97 -21.43 3.61
C SER A 144 -1.64 -22.11 3.33
N TYR A 145 -0.65 -21.39 2.83
CA TYR A 145 0.59 -21.95 2.29
C TYR A 145 1.82 -21.14 2.71
N GLU A 146 2.94 -21.84 2.82
CA GLU A 146 4.26 -21.28 3.04
C GLU A 146 5.13 -21.59 1.81
N TYR A 147 6.01 -20.66 1.43
CA TYR A 147 6.90 -20.80 0.28
C TYR A 147 8.30 -20.40 0.67
N ASN A 148 9.30 -21.17 0.24
CA ASN A 148 10.69 -20.89 0.55
C ASN A 148 11.18 -19.72 -0.30
N TRP A 149 11.75 -18.71 0.32
CA TRP A 149 12.48 -17.64 -0.36
C TRP A 149 13.97 -17.71 -0.02
N LEU A 150 14.79 -17.17 -0.92
CA LEU A 150 16.25 -17.18 -0.83
C LEU A 150 16.80 -15.86 -1.39
N VAL A 151 17.79 -15.33 -0.70
CA VAL A 151 18.54 -14.14 -1.08
C VAL A 151 20.01 -14.51 -1.27
N GLY A 152 20.56 -14.14 -2.42
CA GLY A 152 21.99 -14.16 -2.70
C GLY A 152 22.58 -12.79 -2.39
N ASN A 153 23.75 -12.74 -1.75
CA ASN A 153 24.37 -11.45 -1.47
C ASN A 153 24.74 -10.73 -2.76
N GLY A 154 24.72 -9.40 -2.69
CA GLY A 154 25.34 -8.58 -3.69
C GLY A 154 26.84 -8.36 -3.42
N THR A 155 27.36 -7.24 -3.90
CA THR A 155 28.77 -6.88 -3.70
C THR A 155 29.06 -6.50 -2.25
N GLY A 156 30.22 -6.93 -1.73
CA GLY A 156 30.70 -6.52 -0.40
C GLY A 156 29.95 -7.13 0.78
N GLY A 157 29.14 -8.17 0.55
CA GLY A 157 28.38 -8.86 1.60
C GLY A 157 27.06 -8.18 2.00
N TYR A 158 26.67 -7.11 1.30
CA TYR A 158 25.40 -6.42 1.52
C TYR A 158 24.35 -6.77 0.47
N CYS A 159 23.08 -6.56 0.81
CA CYS A 159 21.91 -6.83 -0.02
C CYS A 159 21.17 -5.58 -0.53
N ASN A 160 21.80 -4.39 -0.46
CA ASN A 160 21.28 -3.11 -0.97
C ASN A 160 22.01 -2.65 -2.26
N ASN A 161 22.29 -3.59 -3.15
CA ASN A 161 22.88 -3.29 -4.45
C ASN A 161 22.29 -4.19 -5.55
N THR A 162 22.46 -3.76 -6.79
CA THR A 162 21.88 -4.42 -7.97
C THR A 162 22.49 -5.79 -8.33
N ALA A 163 23.55 -6.23 -7.64
CA ALA A 163 24.05 -7.61 -7.76
C ALA A 163 23.32 -8.59 -6.84
N THR A 164 22.51 -8.09 -5.89
CA THR A 164 21.69 -8.92 -4.99
C THR A 164 20.64 -9.68 -5.79
N GLN A 165 20.43 -10.95 -5.44
CA GLN A 165 19.46 -11.81 -6.12
C GLN A 165 18.35 -12.25 -5.16
N PHE A 166 17.14 -12.37 -5.69
CA PHE A 166 16.00 -12.96 -4.99
C PHE A 166 15.47 -14.17 -5.75
N ALA A 167 15.17 -15.22 -5.01
CA ALA A 167 14.51 -16.41 -5.50
C ALA A 167 13.38 -16.79 -4.56
N ILE A 168 12.31 -17.36 -5.10
CA ILE A 168 11.19 -17.92 -4.34
C ILE A 168 10.72 -19.21 -4.99
N SER A 169 10.22 -20.16 -4.20
CA SER A 169 9.63 -21.40 -4.70
C SER A 169 8.24 -21.13 -5.31
N ASP A 170 7.89 -21.90 -6.35
CA ASP A 170 6.56 -21.86 -6.96
C ASP A 170 5.55 -22.74 -6.21
N TYR A 171 6.04 -23.69 -5.41
CA TYR A 171 5.22 -24.69 -4.76
C TYR A 171 5.11 -24.44 -3.26
N PRO A 172 3.91 -24.65 -2.67
CA PRO A 172 3.75 -24.70 -1.24
C PRO A 172 4.72 -25.70 -0.60
N ASP A 173 5.37 -25.30 0.49
CA ASP A 173 6.30 -26.16 1.22
C ASP A 173 5.59 -27.40 1.76
N ASN A 174 6.14 -28.57 1.46
CA ASN A 174 5.73 -29.84 2.05
C ASN A 174 6.92 -30.64 2.58
N GLY A 175 8.10 -30.00 2.73
CA GLY A 175 9.30 -30.64 3.26
C GLY A 175 10.18 -31.32 2.23
N THR A 176 9.77 -31.38 0.96
CA THR A 176 10.53 -32.04 -0.11
C THR A 176 11.51 -31.09 -0.80
N VAL A 177 12.52 -31.66 -1.47
CA VAL A 177 13.49 -30.90 -2.27
C VAL A 177 12.80 -30.03 -3.33
N GLU A 178 11.78 -30.56 -4.00
CA GLU A 178 11.03 -29.84 -5.04
C GLU A 178 10.39 -28.56 -4.50
N THR A 179 9.66 -28.66 -3.38
CA THR A 179 8.98 -27.50 -2.78
C THR A 179 9.91 -26.52 -2.06
N ARG A 180 11.15 -26.95 -1.80
CA ARG A 180 12.22 -26.17 -1.15
C ARG A 180 13.36 -25.79 -2.10
N THR A 181 13.09 -25.69 -3.39
CA THR A 181 14.04 -25.17 -4.40
C THR A 181 13.55 -23.82 -4.93
N PRO A 182 13.96 -22.69 -4.34
CA PRO A 182 13.64 -21.36 -4.86
C PRO A 182 14.24 -21.11 -6.24
N ILE A 183 13.49 -20.40 -7.08
CA ILE A 183 13.87 -20.08 -8.46
C ILE A 183 13.98 -18.55 -8.59
N ALA A 184 15.06 -18.05 -9.21
CA ALA A 184 15.25 -16.62 -9.49
C ALA A 184 14.76 -16.19 -10.89
N THR A 185 14.57 -17.13 -11.82
CA THR A 185 14.13 -16.82 -13.18
C THR A 185 12.81 -16.04 -13.17
N GLY A 186 12.75 -14.95 -13.96
CA GLY A 186 11.60 -14.06 -14.01
C GLY A 186 11.49 -13.11 -12.81
N ILE A 187 12.56 -12.95 -12.03
CA ILE A 187 12.65 -11.96 -10.94
C ILE A 187 13.78 -10.99 -11.28
N ASN A 188 13.45 -9.69 -11.33
CA ASN A 188 14.38 -8.64 -11.76
C ASN A 188 14.76 -7.75 -10.59
N CYS A 189 15.99 -7.88 -10.07
CA CYS A 189 16.54 -7.09 -8.97
C CYS A 189 17.51 -6.01 -9.47
N ASN A 190 17.02 -5.10 -10.32
CA ASN A 190 17.86 -4.17 -11.09
C ASN A 190 17.94 -2.75 -10.51
N GLN A 191 17.30 -2.48 -9.37
CA GLN A 191 17.31 -1.19 -8.71
C GLN A 191 17.68 -1.34 -7.23
N ALA A 192 18.36 -0.36 -6.65
CA ALA A 192 18.72 -0.33 -5.25
C ALA A 192 18.91 1.11 -4.75
N ASP A 193 18.83 1.29 -3.44
CA ASP A 193 19.21 2.53 -2.75
C ASP A 193 20.11 2.21 -1.53
N GLU A 194 20.30 3.19 -0.65
CA GLU A 194 21.14 3.03 0.54
C GLU A 194 20.67 1.94 1.51
N ASN A 195 19.40 1.54 1.48
CA ASN A 195 18.80 0.63 2.44
C ASN A 195 18.28 -0.67 1.82
N TYR A 196 17.89 -0.67 0.55
CA TYR A 196 17.22 -1.80 -0.08
C TYR A 196 17.68 -2.09 -1.51
N THR A 197 17.63 -3.36 -1.90
CA THR A 197 17.48 -3.76 -3.31
C THR A 197 16.03 -4.04 -3.63
N TYR A 198 15.57 -3.59 -4.79
CA TYR A 198 14.19 -3.72 -5.24
C TYR A 198 14.08 -4.75 -6.36
N CYS A 199 13.24 -5.76 -6.14
CA CYS A 199 13.02 -6.85 -7.07
C CYS A 199 11.57 -6.88 -7.57
N SER A 200 11.37 -6.87 -8.89
CA SER A 200 10.08 -7.13 -9.53
C SER A 200 9.90 -8.63 -9.77
N VAL A 201 8.85 -9.24 -9.20
CA VAL A 201 8.51 -10.64 -9.43
C VAL A 201 7.59 -10.77 -10.64
N ASN A 202 8.15 -11.18 -11.78
CA ASN A 202 7.45 -11.26 -13.07
C ASN A 202 7.17 -12.71 -13.52
N ARG A 203 7.57 -13.69 -12.72
CA ARG A 203 7.27 -15.10 -12.97
C ARG A 203 5.83 -15.42 -12.55
N ALA A 204 4.98 -15.79 -13.51
CA ALA A 204 3.54 -16.04 -13.29
C ALA A 204 3.23 -17.16 -12.28
N THR A 205 4.11 -18.16 -12.18
CA THR A 205 3.97 -19.28 -11.21
C THR A 205 4.39 -18.91 -9.80
N ALA A 206 5.10 -17.79 -9.60
CA ALA A 206 5.56 -17.39 -8.28
C ALA A 206 4.38 -16.91 -7.43
N PRO A 207 4.34 -17.23 -6.12
CA PRO A 207 3.27 -16.80 -5.23
C PRO A 207 3.20 -15.27 -5.08
N LEU A 208 4.30 -14.57 -5.38
CA LEU A 208 4.43 -13.12 -5.35
C LEU A 208 4.31 -12.47 -6.74
N TYR A 209 3.77 -13.18 -7.74
CA TYR A 209 3.66 -12.65 -9.11
C TYR A 209 3.04 -11.24 -9.16
N GLU A 210 3.69 -10.34 -9.90
CA GLU A 210 3.42 -8.91 -10.01
C GLU A 210 3.57 -8.08 -8.73
N SER A 211 4.21 -8.64 -7.69
CA SER A 211 4.59 -7.87 -6.50
C SER A 211 6.02 -7.36 -6.62
N CYS A 212 6.33 -6.41 -5.75
CA CYS A 212 7.67 -5.98 -5.41
C CYS A 212 8.17 -6.67 -4.15
N VAL A 213 9.47 -6.93 -4.12
CA VAL A 213 10.19 -7.39 -2.94
C VAL A 213 11.39 -6.46 -2.73
N ALA A 214 11.40 -5.72 -1.62
CA ALA A 214 12.54 -4.93 -1.19
C ALA A 214 13.37 -5.73 -0.17
N ILE A 215 14.64 -6.00 -0.47
CA ILE A 215 15.55 -6.76 0.39
C ILE A 215 16.37 -5.77 1.20
N TYR A 216 16.36 -5.89 2.52
CA TYR A 216 17.09 -4.95 3.39
C TYR A 216 18.60 -5.16 3.30
N LYS A 217 19.39 -4.10 3.52
CA LYS A 217 20.85 -4.06 3.30
C LYS A 217 21.66 -5.16 3.98
N ASP A 218 21.21 -5.64 5.14
CA ASP A 218 21.87 -6.71 5.89
C ASP A 218 21.33 -8.12 5.58
N CYS A 219 20.45 -8.22 4.58
CA CYS A 219 19.79 -9.45 4.13
C CYS A 219 18.86 -10.10 5.18
N SER A 220 18.62 -9.46 6.33
CA SER A 220 17.85 -10.05 7.45
C SER A 220 16.35 -10.16 7.18
N LYS A 221 15.83 -9.36 6.26
CA LYS A 221 14.39 -9.30 5.97
C LYS A 221 14.10 -8.84 4.55
N ILE A 222 12.92 -9.20 4.08
CA ILE A 222 12.32 -8.71 2.85
C ILE A 222 11.00 -7.98 3.15
N TYR A 223 10.68 -6.97 2.36
CA TYR A 223 9.43 -6.21 2.42
C TYR A 223 8.66 -6.39 1.11
N ILE A 224 7.45 -6.91 1.19
CA ILE A 224 6.62 -7.31 0.06
C ILE A 224 5.47 -6.30 -0.10
N TYR A 225 5.34 -5.74 -1.29
CA TYR A 225 4.35 -4.69 -1.58
C TYR A 225 4.00 -4.62 -3.07
N ARG A 226 2.96 -3.86 -3.42
CA ARG A 226 2.68 -3.46 -4.82
C ARG A 226 2.37 -1.98 -4.93
N TYR A 227 1.62 -1.45 -3.98
CA TYR A 227 1.08 -0.09 -4.05
C TYR A 227 1.80 0.90 -3.13
N ASP A 228 2.97 0.55 -2.64
CA ASP A 228 3.85 1.46 -1.90
C ASP A 228 4.76 2.20 -2.88
N LYS A 229 4.63 3.53 -2.89
CA LYS A 229 5.38 4.46 -3.74
C LYS A 229 6.08 5.54 -2.91
N ARG A 230 6.32 5.29 -1.61
CA ARG A 230 7.10 6.24 -0.80
C ARG A 230 8.47 6.47 -1.44
N SER A 231 9.00 7.68 -1.24
CA SER A 231 10.31 8.07 -1.76
C SER A 231 11.45 7.81 -0.77
N GLN A 232 11.12 7.53 0.51
CA GLN A 232 12.07 7.23 1.57
C GLN A 232 11.49 6.14 2.50
N PRO A 233 11.95 4.88 2.41
CA PRO A 233 12.77 4.31 1.33
C PRO A 233 12.10 4.44 -0.05
N ASN A 234 12.88 4.42 -1.13
CA ASN A 234 12.35 4.70 -2.47
C ASN A 234 11.68 3.47 -3.11
N PHE A 235 10.54 3.06 -2.55
CA PHE A 235 9.76 1.91 -3.02
C PHE A 235 9.24 2.05 -4.45
N ALA A 236 9.17 3.28 -4.96
CA ALA A 236 8.82 3.56 -6.35
C ALA A 236 9.86 3.05 -7.38
N LEU A 237 11.08 2.69 -6.97
CA LEU A 237 12.11 2.15 -7.87
C LEU A 237 11.78 0.74 -8.37
N CYS A 238 10.98 -0.03 -7.64
CA CYS A 238 10.58 -1.35 -8.12
C CYS A 238 9.65 -1.22 -9.33
N GLY A 239 9.96 -1.92 -10.43
CA GLY A 239 9.18 -1.85 -11.67
C GLY A 239 7.74 -2.36 -11.57
N ASN A 240 7.43 -3.18 -10.56
CA ASN A 240 6.05 -3.64 -10.28
C ASN A 240 5.29 -2.73 -9.32
N SER A 241 5.93 -1.68 -8.79
CA SER A 241 5.27 -0.71 -7.92
C SER A 241 4.28 0.08 -8.75
N ASN A 242 3.02 0.14 -8.31
CA ASN A 242 1.95 0.76 -9.08
C ASN A 242 1.13 1.75 -8.25
N TYR A 243 0.47 2.68 -8.94
CA TYR A 243 -0.56 3.49 -8.30
C TYR A 243 -1.83 2.67 -8.21
N ILE A 244 -2.65 3.00 -7.22
CA ILE A 244 -3.87 2.28 -6.91
C ILE A 244 -4.91 2.49 -8.01
N GLN A 245 -4.96 3.68 -8.61
CA GLN A 245 -5.96 4.05 -9.60
C GLN A 245 -5.35 4.44 -10.96
N ALA A 246 -6.14 4.20 -12.00
CA ALA A 246 -6.06 4.82 -13.31
C ALA A 246 -7.47 4.70 -13.94
N PRO A 247 -8.13 5.80 -14.36
CA PRO A 247 -7.66 7.18 -14.52
C PRO A 247 -7.62 8.01 -13.21
N SER A 248 -7.28 9.30 -13.33
CA SER A 248 -7.29 10.27 -12.23
C SER A 248 -8.66 10.40 -11.57
N LEU A 249 -8.67 10.63 -10.26
CA LEU A 249 -9.89 10.84 -9.47
C LEU A 249 -10.26 12.33 -9.50
N VAL A 250 -11.35 12.69 -10.18
CA VAL A 250 -11.77 14.10 -10.29
C VAL A 250 -12.47 14.57 -9.01
N PRO A 251 -12.62 15.88 -8.76
CA PRO A 251 -13.33 16.38 -7.59
C PRO A 251 -14.70 15.72 -7.39
N PHE A 252 -15.00 15.36 -6.14
CA PHE A 252 -16.20 14.67 -5.68
C PHE A 252 -16.36 13.19 -6.08
N GLU A 253 -15.50 12.64 -6.94
CA GLU A 253 -15.47 11.20 -7.21
C GLU A 253 -14.87 10.41 -6.05
N THR A 254 -15.26 9.14 -5.98
CA THR A 254 -14.82 8.17 -4.98
C THR A 254 -14.23 6.97 -5.68
N HIS A 255 -13.09 6.50 -5.16
CA HIS A 255 -12.46 5.24 -5.54
C HIS A 255 -12.49 4.28 -4.34
N THR A 256 -12.95 3.06 -4.53
CA THR A 256 -13.18 2.09 -3.46
C THR A 256 -12.11 1.00 -3.46
N LEU A 257 -11.43 0.80 -2.35
CA LEU A 257 -10.56 -0.35 -2.16
C LEU A 257 -11.30 -1.49 -1.49
N THR A 258 -11.00 -2.72 -1.88
CA THR A 258 -11.36 -3.90 -1.10
C THR A 258 -10.14 -4.36 -0.32
N LEU A 259 -10.22 -4.32 1.01
CA LEU A 259 -9.19 -4.77 1.94
C LEU A 259 -9.60 -6.10 2.56
N ASN A 260 -8.63 -6.92 2.92
CA ASN A 260 -8.81 -8.10 3.75
C ASN A 260 -7.57 -8.30 4.62
N VAL A 261 -7.64 -9.22 5.59
CA VAL A 261 -6.49 -9.70 6.36
C VAL A 261 -6.20 -11.14 6.01
N TYR A 262 -4.95 -11.45 5.73
CA TYR A 262 -4.46 -12.80 5.51
C TYR A 262 -3.59 -13.20 6.71
N ILE A 263 -4.16 -13.94 7.66
CA ILE A 263 -3.47 -14.36 8.88
C ILE A 263 -2.76 -15.70 8.61
N PRO A 264 -1.43 -15.74 8.55
CA PRO A 264 -0.69 -16.98 8.37
C PRO A 264 -0.73 -17.87 9.60
N LEU A 265 -0.42 -19.15 9.40
CA LEU A 265 -0.11 -20.05 10.50
C LEU A 265 1.13 -19.58 11.27
N GLY A 266 1.14 -19.83 12.57
CA GLY A 266 2.25 -19.49 13.46
C GLY A 266 2.22 -18.09 14.06
N ILE A 267 1.22 -17.26 13.73
CA ILE A 267 0.93 -16.04 14.50
C ILE A 267 0.21 -16.44 15.82
N PRO A 268 0.67 -15.99 17.00
CA PRO A 268 0.05 -16.33 18.27
C PRO A 268 -1.32 -15.66 18.43
N PHE A 269 -2.17 -16.26 19.26
CA PHE A 269 -3.48 -15.71 19.59
C PHE A 269 -3.36 -14.37 20.33
N GLY A 270 -4.19 -13.41 19.95
CA GLY A 270 -4.30 -12.11 20.60
C GLY A 270 -4.45 -10.98 19.59
N ASN A 271 -4.48 -9.74 20.08
CA ASN A 271 -4.44 -8.57 19.22
C ASN A 271 -3.01 -8.40 18.70
N LEU A 272 -2.87 -8.21 17.39
CA LEU A 272 -1.62 -7.79 16.78
C LEU A 272 -1.33 -6.34 17.17
N ASN A 273 -0.09 -5.89 16.98
CA ASN A 273 0.24 -4.48 17.16
C ASN A 273 -0.56 -3.66 16.14
N THR A 274 -1.32 -2.67 16.61
CA THR A 274 -2.13 -1.81 15.73
C THR A 274 -1.21 -1.07 14.77
N SER A 275 -1.58 -1.04 13.49
CA SER A 275 -0.84 -0.32 12.45
C SER A 275 -1.71 0.73 11.77
N THR A 276 -1.09 1.79 11.27
CA THR A 276 -1.76 2.76 10.40
C THR A 276 -1.74 2.26 8.96
N PHE A 277 -2.88 2.39 8.27
CA PHE A 277 -2.96 2.28 6.80
C PHE A 277 -3.02 3.69 6.23
N THR A 278 -1.96 4.11 5.53
CA THR A 278 -1.83 5.47 5.02
C THR A 278 -2.11 5.48 3.52
N VAL A 279 -3.05 6.34 3.10
CA VAL A 279 -3.29 6.66 1.69
C VAL A 279 -2.65 8.01 1.40
N TYR A 280 -1.78 8.06 0.40
CA TYR A 280 -1.15 9.29 -0.06
C TYR A 280 -1.62 9.62 -1.48
N ALA A 281 -1.91 10.90 -1.71
CA ALA A 281 -2.44 11.41 -2.98
C ALA A 281 -1.75 12.70 -3.42
N THR A 282 -1.54 12.84 -4.73
CA THR A 282 -1.08 14.10 -5.36
C THR A 282 -1.93 14.43 -6.57
N GLY A 283 -2.16 15.73 -6.81
CA GLY A 283 -2.91 16.26 -7.95
C GLY A 283 -2.11 17.22 -8.81
#